data_AF-A0A6B3H6B6-F1
#
_entry.id   AF-A0A6B3H6B6-F1
#
_cell.length_a   1.000
_cell.length_b   1.000
_cell.length_c   1.000
_cell.angle_alpha   90.00
_cell.angle_beta   90.00
_cell.angle_gamma   90.00
#
_symmetry.space_group_name_H-M   'P 1'
#
loop_
_entity.id
_entity.type
_entity.pdbx_description
1 polymer ?
#
loop_
_entity_poly.entity_id
_entity_poly.type
_entity_poly.pdbx_seq_one_letter_code
_entity_poly.pdbx_strand_id
1 'polypeptide(L)' 'LGTPQEYVDRMVQLKVGEEVDRDRLLRRFVEMQYTRNDVAFTRGTFRVRGDTIEIFPVYEELAVRIEMFGD' A
#
# COMPACT_ATOMS: atom_id res chain seq x y z
N LEU A 1 -7.04 16.19 12.70
CA LEU A 1 -5.84 15.66 12.01
C LEU A 1 -5.03 14.95 13.08
N GLY A 2 -4.82 13.64 12.94
CA GLY A 2 -4.21 12.82 13.98
C GLY A 2 -2.80 13.27 14.35
N THR A 3 -2.30 12.81 15.48
CA THR A 3 -0.94 13.12 15.91
C THR A 3 0.07 12.44 14.97
N PRO A 4 1.32 12.95 14.86
CA PRO A 4 2.38 12.26 14.12
C PRO A 4 2.58 10.81 14.58
N GLN A 5 2.33 10.53 15.86
CA GLN A 5 2.41 9.19 16.42
C GLN A 5 1.31 8.27 15.86
N GLU A 6 0.07 8.76 15.78
CA GLU A 6 -1.05 8.01 15.17
C GLU A 6 -0.82 7.74 13.68
N TYR A 7 -0.07 8.61 12.99
CA TYR A 7 0.35 8.37 11.61
C TYR A 7 1.37 7.23 11.53
N VAL A 8 2.40 7.26 12.38
CA VAL A 8 3.43 6.23 12.45
C VAL A 8 2.86 4.87 12.81
N ASP A 9 1.97 4.82 13.80
CA ASP A 9 1.36 3.56 14.27
C ASP A 9 0.46 2.93 13.19
N ARG A 10 -0.05 3.74 12.26
CA ARG A 10 -0.85 3.26 11.13
C ARG A 10 -0.01 2.88 9.92
N MET A 11 1.28 3.20 9.85
CA MET A 11 2.09 2.87 8.67
C MET A 11 2.28 1.35 8.50
N VAL A 12 2.40 0.94 7.25
CA VAL A 12 2.87 -0.40 6.88
C VAL A 12 4.36 -0.30 6.60
N GLN A 13 5.16 -1.04 7.37
CA GLN A 13 6.57 -1.23 7.06
C GLN A 13 6.71 -2.49 6.21
N LEU A 14 7.43 -2.36 5.09
CA LEU A 14 7.79 -3.48 4.22
C LEU A 14 9.29 -3.47 4.01
N LYS A 15 9.89 -4.65 3.92
CA LYS A 15 11.30 -4.81 3.55
C LYS A 15 11.45 -5.71 2.32
N VAL A 16 12.43 -5.40 1.48
CA VAL A 16 12.76 -6.28 0.35
C VAL A 16 13.18 -7.64 0.89
N GLY A 17 12.58 -8.71 0.35
CA GLY A 17 12.79 -10.09 0.79
C GLY A 17 11.93 -10.51 1.98
N GLU A 18 11.04 -9.65 2.47
CA GLU A 18 10.04 -10.02 3.47
C GLU A 18 8.97 -10.94 2.86
N GLU A 19 8.63 -12.01 3.57
CA GLU A 19 7.50 -12.88 3.21
C GLU A 19 6.21 -12.31 3.79
N VAL A 20 5.32 -11.86 2.91
CA VAL A 20 4.04 -11.28 3.28
C VAL A 20 2.93 -11.84 2.40
N ASP A 21 1.83 -12.23 3.03
CA ASP A 21 0.62 -12.65 2.30
C ASP A 21 0.00 -11.45 1.56
N ARG A 22 -0.26 -11.63 0.26
CA ARG A 22 -0.78 -10.56 -0.60
C ARG A 22 -2.12 -10.05 -0.09
N ASP A 23 -3.05 -10.94 0.22
CA ASP A 23 -4.41 -10.56 0.62
C ASP A 23 -4.40 -9.81 1.96
N ARG A 24 -3.54 -10.23 2.89
CA ARG A 24 -3.30 -9.52 4.15
C ARG A 24 -2.77 -8.11 3.93
N LEU A 25 -1.82 -7.92 3.00
CA LEU A 25 -1.29 -6.61 2.67
C LEU A 25 -2.37 -5.70 2.07
N LEU A 26 -3.18 -6.22 1.14
CA LEU A 26 -4.29 -5.47 0.54
C LEU A 26 -5.34 -5.06 1.58
N ARG A 27 -5.71 -5.97 2.49
CA ARG A 27 -6.64 -5.64 3.60
C ARG A 27 -6.09 -4.52 4.47
N ARG A 28 -4.79 -4.54 4.77
CA ARG A 28 -4.16 -3.50 5.58
C ARG A 28 -4.17 -2.14 4.87
N PHE A 29 -4.03 -2.08 3.55
CA PHE A 29 -4.22 -0.82 2.80
C PHE A 29 -5.65 -0.28 2.94
N VAL A 30 -6.67 -1.15 2.90
CA VAL A 30 -8.07 -0.75 3.11
C VAL A 30 -8.30 -0.26 4.54
N GLU A 31 -7.74 -0.92 5.55
CA GLU A 31 -7.81 -0.49 6.96
C GLU A 31 -7.19 0.90 7.18
N MET A 32 -6.14 1.22 6.43
CA MET A 32 -5.52 2.56 6.37
C MET A 32 -6.28 3.57 5.51
N GLN A 33 -7.47 3.22 5.02
CA GLN A 33 -8.34 4.08 4.21
C GLN A 33 -7.82 4.37 2.79
N TYR A 34 -6.93 3.52 2.25
CA TYR A 34 -6.62 3.56 0.82
C TYR A 34 -7.75 2.92 0.00
N THR A 35 -8.01 3.48 -1.17
CA THR A 35 -9.03 2.96 -2.10
C THR A 35 -8.37 2.15 -3.21
N ARG A 36 -8.85 0.94 -3.48
CA ARG A 36 -8.45 0.19 -4.68
C ARG A 36 -9.02 0.88 -5.92
N ASN A 37 -8.16 1.31 -6.84
CA ASN A 37 -8.56 1.93 -8.09
C ASN A 37 -7.65 1.47 -9.25
N ASP A 38 -8.13 0.47 -10.01
CA ASP A 38 -7.35 -0.12 -11.10
C ASP A 38 -7.38 0.74 -12.39
N VAL A 39 -8.15 1.84 -12.43
CA VAL A 39 -8.32 2.75 -13.57
C VAL A 39 -7.52 4.04 -13.40
N ALA A 40 -7.71 4.74 -12.28
CA ALA A 40 -7.04 6.02 -11.98
C ALA A 40 -6.09 5.87 -10.80
N PHE A 41 -4.80 6.14 -11.05
CA PHE A 41 -3.76 5.99 -10.04
C PHE A 41 -3.36 7.36 -9.48
N THR A 42 -4.00 7.72 -8.37
CA THR A 42 -3.85 9.02 -7.68
C THR A 42 -3.50 8.81 -6.21
N ARG A 43 -3.05 9.86 -5.51
CA ARG A 43 -2.76 9.80 -4.06
C ARG A 43 -3.93 9.19 -3.26
N GLY A 44 -3.61 8.35 -2.29
CA GLY A 44 -4.60 7.62 -1.49
C GLY A 44 -5.22 6.40 -2.19
N THR A 45 -4.68 6.00 -3.35
CA THR A 45 -5.14 4.79 -4.06
C THR A 45 -4.05 3.74 -4.19
N PHE A 46 -4.46 2.49 -4.38
CA PHE A 46 -3.60 1.42 -4.83
C PHE A 46 -4.26 0.64 -5.96
N ARG A 47 -3.47 -0.07 -6.76
CA ARG A 47 -3.93 -0.96 -7.82
C ARG A 47 -3.14 -2.26 -7.82
N VAL A 48 -3.75 -3.31 -8.35
CA VAL A 48 -3.16 -4.66 -8.38
C VAL A 48 -3.15 -5.20 -9.80
N ARG A 49 -1.99 -5.66 -10.27
CA ARG A 49 -1.80 -6.28 -11.60
C ARG A 49 -0.96 -7.54 -11.44
N GLY A 50 -1.60 -8.70 -11.42
CA GLY A 50 -0.92 -9.96 -11.10
C GLY A 50 -0.27 -9.88 -9.72
N ASP A 51 1.06 -10.06 -9.69
CA ASP A 51 1.86 -10.05 -8.45
C ASP A 51 2.49 -8.68 -8.18
N THR A 52 2.10 -7.67 -8.95
CA THR A 52 2.50 -6.29 -8.73
C THR A 52 1.40 -5.51 -8.03
N ILE A 53 1.76 -4.87 -6.92
CA ILE A 53 0.92 -3.87 -6.25
C ILE A 53 1.58 -2.51 -6.42
N GLU A 54 0.82 -1.52 -6.87
CA GLU A 54 1.26 -0.13 -6.92
C GLU A 54 0.40 0.68 -5.96
N ILE A 55 1.03 1.47 -5.09
CA ILE A 55 0.37 2.33 -4.11
C ILE A 55 0.88 3.75 -4.23
N PHE A 56 -0.03 4.73 -4.17
CA PHE A 56 0.34 6.14 -4.13
C PHE A 56 0.03 6.69 -2.74
N PRO A 57 1.04 6.86 -1.87
CA PRO A 57 0.83 7.37 -0.52
C PRO A 57 0.20 8.77 -0.53
N VAL A 58 -0.58 9.09 0.52
CA VAL A 58 -1.27 10.39 0.63
C VAL A 58 -0.29 11.56 0.73
N TYR A 59 0.83 11.35 1.43
CA TYR A 59 1.80 12.39 1.77
C TYR A 59 3.09 12.37 0.95
N GLU A 60 3.29 11.35 0.10
CA GLU A 60 4.46 11.24 -0.76
C GLU A 60 4.19 11.82 -2.14
N GLU A 61 5.26 12.22 -2.83
CA GLU A 61 5.18 12.65 -4.23
C GLU A 61 5.31 11.49 -5.21
N LEU A 62 5.95 10.40 -4.77
CA LEU A 62 6.24 9.23 -5.59
C LEU A 62 5.34 8.05 -5.20
N ALA A 63 4.89 7.33 -6.22
CA ALA A 63 4.26 6.05 -6.02
C ALA A 63 5.30 4.96 -5.70
N VAL A 64 4.88 3.96 -4.96
CA VAL A 64 5.67 2.79 -4.62
C VAL A 64 5.13 1.59 -5.40
N ARG A 65 6.03 0.84 -6.03
CA ARG A 65 5.73 -0.44 -6.68
C ARG A 65 6.31 -1.56 -5.83
N ILE A 66 5.46 -2.50 -5.46
CA ILE A 66 5.78 -3.70 -4.70
C ILE A 66 5.62 -4.86 -5.66
N GLU A 67 6.73 -5.51 -6.00
CA GLU A 67 6.73 -6.75 -6.77
C GLU A 67 6.81 -7.92 -5.80
N MET A 68 5.77 -8.74 -5.81
CA MET A 68 5.71 -9.96 -5.03
C MET A 68 6.16 -11.12 -5.92
N PHE A 69 6.78 -12.11 -5.31
CA PHE A 69 7.17 -13.36 -5.97
C PHE A 69 6.37 -14.49 -5.33
N GLY A 70 5.51 -15.17 -6.08
CA GLY A 70 4.84 -16.39 -5.60
C GLY A 70 3.52 -16.72 -6.30
N ASP A 71 3.25 -18.04 -6.40
CA ASP A 71 1.92 -18.65 -6.43
C ASP A 71 1.35 -18.73 -5.01
#